data_AF-A0A1B9DA54-F1
#
_entry.id   AF-A0A1B9DA54-F1
#
_cell.length_a   1.000
_cell.length_b   1.000
_cell.length_c   1.000
_cell.angle_alpha   90.00
_cell.angle_beta   90.00
_cell.angle_gamma   90.00
#
_symmetry.space_group_name_H-M   'P 1'
#
loop_
_entity.id
_entity.type
_entity.pdbx_description
1 polymer ?
#
loop_
_entity_poly.entity_id
_entity_poly.type
_entity_poly.pdbx_seq_one_letter_code
_entity_poly.pdbx_strand_id
1 'polypeptide(L)'
;MVTETDHQDRLYFPERDVRWELFRPSDHSTECPFKGRASYWSLDRADADLENVVWAYRTPLPEVTAIAGHVSFYDHVLRVVVVENWPDGSTVAATFPLWGDADELCRIIDVQQVTESRFIGPAHGPTHRNVVEGGQLLGEAIVAASKALPGQRVTSASMIFAKAASFDAPVDLSVDVLRRGRSFSSAEVRISQTGVLRSAGLVLADSGAGDVMRDSVPMPDVPGPKSAVPFPGFGMTGREIRVVDGAYDPNPDRVGPPIINAWVRFRDAPPTPYLHAALLA
;
A
#
# COMPACT_ATOMS: atom_id res chain seq x y z
N MET A 1 14.55 -1.94 -6.37
CA MET A 1 13.89 -0.66 -6.74
C MET A 1 14.93 0.44 -6.57
N VAL A 2 15.08 1.31 -7.57
CA VAL A 2 15.96 2.49 -7.45
C VAL A 2 15.07 3.72 -7.42
N THR A 3 15.18 4.47 -6.32
CA THR A 3 14.53 5.76 -6.10
C THR A 3 15.54 6.86 -6.48
N GLU A 4 15.12 7.84 -7.27
CA GLU A 4 15.94 8.98 -7.67
C GLU A 4 15.15 10.27 -7.47
N THR A 5 15.79 11.29 -6.94
CA THR A 5 15.16 12.60 -6.72
C THR A 5 14.60 13.13 -8.05
N ASP A 6 13.34 13.58 -8.04
CA ASP A 6 12.60 14.11 -9.19
C ASP A 6 12.36 13.13 -10.36
N HIS A 7 12.53 11.82 -10.16
CA HIS A 7 12.27 10.81 -11.19
C HIS A 7 11.29 9.73 -10.69
N GLN A 8 10.51 9.16 -11.61
CA GLN A 8 9.66 8.01 -11.30
C GLN A 8 10.51 6.79 -10.92
N ASP A 9 10.09 6.08 -9.87
CA ASP A 9 10.73 4.85 -9.42
C ASP A 9 10.90 3.87 -10.59
N ARG A 10 12.07 3.23 -10.63
CA ARG A 10 12.39 2.22 -11.63
C ARG A 10 12.65 0.88 -10.96
N LEU A 11 11.99 -0.15 -11.49
CA LEU A 11 12.30 -1.53 -11.16
C LEU A 11 13.46 -1.99 -12.04
N TYR A 12 14.49 -2.52 -11.37
CA TYR A 12 15.65 -3.13 -11.99
C TYR A 12 15.60 -4.62 -11.73
N PHE A 13 15.63 -5.41 -12.80
CA PHE A 13 15.56 -6.86 -12.77
C PHE A 13 16.90 -7.45 -13.23
N PRO A 14 17.41 -8.52 -12.60
CA PRO A 14 18.62 -9.17 -13.07
C PRO A 14 18.48 -9.58 -14.55
N GLU A 15 19.50 -9.33 -15.37
CA GLU A 15 19.45 -9.65 -16.80
C GLU A 15 19.14 -11.14 -17.07
N ARG A 16 19.59 -12.04 -16.19
CA ARG A 16 19.35 -13.48 -16.29
C ARG A 16 17.87 -13.89 -16.16
N ASP A 17 17.04 -13.03 -15.57
CA ASP A 17 15.62 -13.31 -15.34
C ASP A 17 14.74 -12.78 -16.49
N VAL A 18 15.37 -12.20 -17.52
CA VAL A 18 14.70 -11.65 -18.71
C VAL A 18 14.68 -12.69 -19.83
N ARG A 19 13.50 -12.85 -20.44
CA ARG A 19 13.32 -13.66 -21.66
C ARG A 19 13.79 -12.87 -22.89
N TRP A 20 15.10 -12.83 -23.09
CA TRP A 20 15.74 -12.07 -24.17
C TRP A 20 15.31 -12.47 -25.57
N GLU A 21 14.79 -13.68 -25.77
CA GLU A 21 14.26 -14.15 -27.06
C GLU A 21 13.07 -13.31 -27.57
N LEU A 22 12.43 -12.51 -26.71
CA LEU A 22 11.35 -11.60 -27.08
C LEU A 22 11.86 -10.21 -27.51
N PHE A 23 13.15 -9.92 -27.31
CA PHE A 23 13.71 -8.58 -27.48
C PHE A 23 14.86 -8.58 -28.48
N ARG A 24 14.92 -7.53 -29.30
CA ARG A 24 16.05 -7.25 -30.19
C ARG A 24 16.90 -6.08 -29.66
N PRO A 25 18.24 -6.16 -29.71
CA PRO A 25 19.08 -5.02 -29.42
C PRO A 25 18.76 -3.83 -30.34
N SER A 26 18.88 -2.62 -29.80
CA SER A 26 18.76 -1.37 -30.55
C SER A 26 20.11 -0.67 -30.64
N ASP A 27 20.36 0.02 -31.75
CA ASP A 27 21.51 0.92 -31.90
C ASP A 27 21.33 2.23 -31.10
N HIS A 28 20.14 2.45 -30.53
CA HIS A 28 19.86 3.58 -29.68
C HIS A 28 20.62 3.49 -28.34
N SER A 29 21.21 4.61 -27.93
CA SER A 29 21.84 4.76 -26.62
C SER A 29 21.71 6.20 -26.15
N THR A 30 21.62 6.38 -24.84
CA THR A 30 21.57 7.71 -24.19
C THR A 30 22.68 7.82 -23.16
N GLU A 31 23.10 9.04 -22.84
CA GLU A 31 24.09 9.31 -21.80
C GLU A 31 23.42 10.03 -20.63
N CYS A 32 23.53 9.45 -19.43
CA CYS A 32 23.11 10.06 -18.19
C CYS A 32 24.35 10.49 -17.40
N PRO A 33 24.45 11.76 -16.97
CA PRO A 33 25.62 12.25 -16.23
C PRO A 33 25.81 11.55 -14.88
N PHE A 34 24.77 10.93 -14.33
CA PHE A 34 24.80 10.26 -13.02
C PHE A 34 24.93 8.74 -13.10
N LYS A 35 24.59 8.13 -14.24
CA LYS A 35 24.50 6.67 -14.37
C LYS A 35 25.38 6.08 -15.47
N GLY A 36 25.83 6.90 -16.41
CA GLY A 36 26.64 6.48 -17.56
C GLY A 36 25.80 6.27 -18.81
N ARG A 37 26.29 5.41 -19.72
CA ARG A 37 25.67 5.16 -21.02
C ARG A 37 24.63 4.03 -20.95
N ALA A 38 23.39 4.32 -21.31
CA ALA A 38 22.32 3.34 -21.39
C ALA A 38 22.32 2.63 -22.75
N SER A 39 22.09 1.32 -22.74
CA SER A 39 21.81 0.48 -23.92
C SER A 39 20.33 0.14 -23.95
N TYR A 40 19.75 0.00 -25.14
CA TYR A 40 18.31 -0.20 -25.32
C TYR A 40 17.99 -1.46 -26.13
N TRP A 41 16.80 -2.01 -25.90
CA TRP A 41 16.22 -3.11 -26.66
C TRP A 41 14.76 -2.81 -26.99
N SER A 42 14.33 -3.29 -28.16
CA SER A 42 12.96 -3.21 -28.66
C SER A 42 12.25 -4.55 -28.48
N LEU A 43 10.94 -4.51 -28.24
CA LEU A 43 10.12 -5.71 -28.14
C LEU A 43 9.52 -6.01 -29.52
N ASP A 44 9.84 -7.17 -30.08
CA ASP A 44 9.24 -7.64 -31.32
C ASP A 44 7.92 -8.34 -30.98
N ARG A 45 6.79 -7.86 -31.53
CA ARG A 45 5.49 -8.54 -31.42
C ARG A 45 4.88 -8.71 -32.80
N ALA A 46 4.07 -9.76 -32.94
CA ALA A 46 3.36 -10.06 -34.18
C ALA A 46 2.47 -8.91 -34.68
N ASP A 47 1.95 -8.08 -33.76
CA ASP A 47 0.94 -7.05 -34.06
C ASP A 47 1.49 -5.61 -34.07
N ALA A 48 2.63 -5.34 -33.39
CA ALA A 48 3.28 -4.02 -33.37
C ALA A 48 4.68 -4.10 -32.72
N ASP A 49 5.67 -3.50 -33.36
CA ASP A 49 7.00 -3.32 -32.78
C ASP A 49 6.98 -2.19 -31.75
N LEU A 50 7.49 -2.45 -30.55
CA LEU A 50 7.68 -1.42 -29.53
C LEU A 50 9.16 -1.09 -29.41
N GLU A 51 9.55 0.10 -29.86
CA GLU A 51 10.95 0.51 -29.90
C GLU A 51 11.48 0.97 -28.54
N ASN A 52 12.70 0.55 -28.20
CA ASN A 52 13.49 1.07 -27.07
C ASN A 52 12.77 0.99 -25.70
N VAL A 53 11.95 -0.04 -25.49
CA VAL A 53 11.11 -0.19 -24.29
C VAL A 53 11.82 -0.83 -23.08
N VAL A 54 13.00 -1.41 -23.31
CA VAL A 54 13.88 -1.97 -22.26
C VAL A 54 15.22 -1.28 -22.33
N TRP A 55 15.82 -1.00 -21.18
CA TRP A 55 17.13 -0.37 -21.10
C TRP A 55 17.96 -0.84 -19.92
N ALA A 56 19.28 -0.71 -20.03
CA ALA A 56 20.22 -1.08 -18.98
C ALA A 56 21.49 -0.21 -19.04
N TYR A 57 22.10 0.01 -17.88
CA TYR A 57 23.47 0.55 -17.80
C TYR A 57 24.44 -0.62 -17.67
N ARG A 58 25.03 -1.06 -18.79
CA ARG A 58 25.99 -2.18 -18.79
C ARG A 58 27.28 -1.85 -18.05
N THR A 59 27.70 -0.59 -18.13
CA THR A 59 28.89 -0.06 -17.46
C THR A 59 28.49 1.18 -16.65
N PRO A 60 27.75 1.00 -15.53
CA PRO A 60 27.28 2.12 -14.74
C PRO A 60 28.44 2.84 -14.05
N LEU A 61 28.24 4.11 -13.72
CA LEU A 61 29.22 4.88 -12.95
C LEU A 61 29.41 4.29 -11.53
N PRO A 62 30.58 4.48 -10.88
CA PRO A 62 30.92 3.89 -9.58
C PRO A 62 29.83 4.06 -8.51
N GLU A 63 29.20 5.23 -8.49
CA GLU A 63 28.17 5.65 -7.53
C GLU A 63 26.88 4.81 -7.63
N VAL A 64 26.63 4.16 -8.77
CA VAL A 64 25.42 3.35 -9.03
C VAL A 64 25.75 1.94 -9.51
N THR A 65 26.92 1.41 -9.17
CA THR A 65 27.37 0.05 -9.54
C THR A 65 26.39 -1.07 -9.19
N ALA A 66 25.51 -0.86 -8.20
CA ALA A 66 24.46 -1.80 -7.83
C ALA A 66 23.48 -2.14 -8.98
N ILE A 67 23.34 -1.28 -10.00
CA ILE A 67 22.46 -1.54 -11.16
C ILE A 67 23.18 -2.28 -12.30
N ALA A 68 24.48 -2.58 -12.16
CA ALA A 68 25.20 -3.38 -13.14
C ALA A 68 24.55 -4.77 -13.27
N GLY A 69 24.43 -5.26 -14.51
CA GLY A 69 23.78 -6.56 -14.79
C GLY A 69 22.28 -6.58 -14.48
N HIS A 70 21.63 -5.41 -14.41
CA HIS A 70 20.19 -5.28 -14.28
C HIS A 70 19.60 -4.44 -15.43
N VAL A 71 18.34 -4.74 -15.76
CA VAL A 71 17.55 -4.05 -16.78
C VAL A 71 16.31 -3.40 -16.18
N SER A 72 15.82 -2.37 -16.85
CA SER A 72 14.62 -1.64 -16.52
C SER A 72 13.67 -1.55 -17.72
N PHE A 73 12.38 -1.37 -17.44
CA PHE A 73 11.30 -1.33 -18.43
C PHE A 73 10.58 0.01 -18.36
N TYR A 74 10.19 0.56 -19.52
CA TYR A 74 9.34 1.74 -19.56
C TYR A 74 7.88 1.36 -19.30
N ASP A 75 7.46 1.53 -18.05
CA ASP A 75 6.14 1.21 -17.50
C ASP A 75 4.98 2.06 -18.07
N HIS A 76 5.29 3.21 -18.68
CA HIS A 76 4.30 4.01 -19.42
C HIS A 76 3.97 3.44 -20.81
N VAL A 77 4.81 2.53 -21.33
CA VAL A 77 4.59 1.80 -22.59
C VAL A 77 4.19 0.35 -22.31
N LEU A 78 4.81 -0.26 -21.30
CA LEU A 78 4.63 -1.64 -20.91
C LEU A 78 3.87 -1.74 -19.59
N ARG A 79 2.86 -2.61 -19.53
CA ARG A 79 2.28 -2.98 -18.23
C ARG A 79 3.25 -3.90 -17.49
N VAL A 80 3.81 -3.42 -16.38
CA VAL A 80 4.65 -4.23 -15.50
C VAL A 80 3.78 -4.83 -14.38
N VAL A 81 3.79 -6.15 -14.26
CA VAL A 81 3.02 -6.89 -13.26
C VAL A 81 3.98 -7.70 -12.41
N VAL A 82 3.94 -7.49 -11.10
CA VAL A 82 4.65 -8.29 -10.11
C VAL A 82 3.74 -9.45 -9.71
N VAL A 83 4.23 -10.68 -9.88
CA VAL A 83 3.47 -11.90 -9.59
C VAL A 83 4.08 -12.61 -8.39
N GLU A 84 3.30 -12.75 -7.33
CA GLU A 84 3.69 -13.42 -6.10
C GLU A 84 3.05 -14.81 -6.03
N ASN A 85 3.84 -15.81 -5.64
CA ASN A 85 3.33 -17.13 -5.27
C ASN A 85 3.22 -17.18 -3.75
N TRP A 86 2.00 -17.24 -3.24
CA TRP A 86 1.73 -17.24 -1.80
C TRP A 86 1.82 -18.66 -1.22
N PRO A 87 2.07 -18.80 0.10
CA PRO A 87 2.22 -20.12 0.75
C PRO A 87 0.99 -21.03 0.62
N ASP A 88 -0.20 -20.47 0.39
CA ASP A 88 -1.44 -21.21 0.19
C ASP A 88 -1.61 -21.76 -1.25
N GLY A 89 -0.59 -21.57 -2.10
CA GLY A 89 -0.58 -21.99 -3.51
C GLY A 89 -1.26 -21.00 -4.46
N SER A 90 -1.76 -19.86 -3.96
CA SER A 90 -2.32 -18.80 -4.81
C SER A 90 -1.22 -18.06 -5.56
N THR A 91 -1.53 -17.64 -6.78
CA THR A 91 -0.73 -16.68 -7.54
C THR A 91 -1.45 -15.35 -7.56
N VAL A 92 -0.85 -14.32 -6.96
CA VAL A 92 -1.44 -12.98 -6.81
C VAL A 92 -0.60 -11.98 -7.58
N ALA A 93 -1.25 -11.10 -8.32
CA ALA A 93 -0.60 -10.12 -9.18
C ALA A 93 -0.85 -8.69 -8.67
N ALA A 94 0.21 -7.88 -8.62
CA ALA A 94 0.15 -6.44 -8.37
C ALA A 94 0.70 -5.68 -9.59
N THR A 95 0.00 -4.63 -10.03
CA THR A 95 0.42 -3.84 -11.20
C THR A 95 1.25 -2.65 -10.75
N PHE A 96 2.40 -2.44 -11.38
CA PHE A 96 3.26 -1.28 -11.16
C PHE A 96 2.65 0.00 -11.79
N PRO A 97 2.83 1.20 -11.22
CA PRO A 97 3.61 1.52 -10.02
C PRO A 97 3.01 0.93 -8.74
N LEU A 98 3.86 0.35 -7.91
CA LEU A 98 3.47 -0.10 -6.57
C LEU A 98 3.48 1.10 -5.63
N TRP A 99 2.48 1.20 -4.76
CA TRP A 99 2.50 2.13 -3.63
C TRP A 99 3.52 1.67 -2.57
N GLY A 100 3.68 0.36 -2.41
CA GLY A 100 4.54 -0.27 -1.41
C GLY A 100 4.15 -1.74 -1.28
N ASP A 101 4.40 -2.31 -0.10
CA ASP A 101 3.94 -3.65 0.26
C ASP A 101 3.14 -3.65 1.57
N ALA A 102 2.55 -4.80 1.89
CA ALA A 102 1.75 -4.97 3.10
C ALA A 102 2.58 -4.77 4.39
N ASP A 103 3.88 -5.07 4.37
CA ASP A 103 4.75 -4.90 5.53
C ASP A 103 5.02 -3.42 5.79
N GLU A 104 5.22 -2.65 4.72
CA GLU A 104 5.35 -1.19 4.76
C GLU A 104 4.06 -0.54 5.25
N LEU A 105 2.89 -0.99 4.80
CA LEU A 105 1.61 -0.54 5.35
C LEU A 105 1.52 -0.81 6.85
N CYS A 106 1.90 -2.01 7.30
CA CYS A 106 1.92 -2.35 8.72
C CYS A 106 2.90 -1.47 9.50
N ARG A 107 4.07 -1.18 8.93
CA ARG A 107 5.10 -0.33 9.55
C ARG A 107 4.60 1.08 9.77
N ILE A 108 3.91 1.67 8.79
CA ILE A 108 3.46 3.07 8.88
C ILE A 108 2.26 3.27 9.79
N ILE A 109 1.38 2.28 9.91
CA ILE A 109 0.27 2.35 10.87
C ILE A 109 0.69 2.00 12.31
N ASP A 110 1.81 1.28 12.50
CA ASP A 110 2.29 0.88 13.83
C ASP A 110 3.00 2.03 14.58
N VAL A 111 2.22 3.03 15.02
CA VAL A 111 2.74 4.27 15.61
C VAL A 111 3.63 4.04 16.83
N GLN A 112 4.76 4.73 16.91
CA GLN A 112 5.71 4.61 18.02
C GLN A 112 5.28 5.48 19.21
N GLN A 113 5.19 4.89 20.41
CA GLN A 113 4.87 5.66 21.61
C GLN A 113 6.10 6.45 22.09
N VAL A 114 5.95 7.77 22.22
CA VAL A 114 7.02 8.68 22.69
C VAL A 114 6.79 9.08 24.15
N THR A 115 5.53 9.32 24.52
CA THR A 115 5.11 9.54 25.91
C THR A 115 3.82 8.76 26.18
N GLU A 116 3.29 8.82 27.39
CA GLU A 116 2.01 8.16 27.73
C GLU A 116 0.87 8.55 26.76
N SER A 117 0.83 9.82 26.33
CA SER A 117 -0.24 10.39 25.50
C SER A 117 0.21 10.85 24.11
N ARG A 118 1.45 10.59 23.70
CA ARG A 118 2.00 11.03 22.41
C ARG A 118 2.63 9.89 21.63
N PHE A 119 2.29 9.81 20.35
CA PHE A 119 2.76 8.79 19.42
C PHE A 119 3.22 9.43 18.10
N ILE A 120 4.09 8.73 17.38
CA ILE A 120 4.60 9.16 16.08
C ILE A 120 4.32 8.06 15.05
N GLY A 121 3.52 8.38 14.03
CA GLY A 121 3.37 7.56 12.84
C GLY A 121 4.55 7.83 11.90
N PRO A 122 5.38 6.84 11.56
CA PRO A 122 6.56 7.08 10.77
C PRO A 122 6.20 7.47 9.33
N ALA A 123 7.08 8.26 8.70
CA ALA A 123 6.93 8.59 7.29
C ALA A 123 7.05 7.33 6.42
N HIS A 124 6.27 7.29 5.34
CA HIS A 124 6.46 6.33 4.26
C HIS A 124 7.64 6.75 3.36
N GLY A 125 7.74 8.05 3.07
CA GLY A 125 8.73 8.63 2.16
C GLY A 125 8.08 9.24 0.91
N PRO A 126 8.86 9.92 0.07
CA PRO A 126 8.35 10.55 -1.14
C PRO A 126 7.67 9.55 -2.08
N THR A 127 6.50 9.92 -2.59
CA THR A 127 5.74 9.12 -3.57
C THR A 127 5.15 10.02 -4.65
N HIS A 128 4.81 9.44 -5.81
CA HIS A 128 4.19 10.18 -6.90
C HIS A 128 2.87 10.87 -6.48
N ARG A 129 2.01 10.15 -5.73
CA ARG A 129 0.80 10.72 -5.12
C ARG A 129 1.04 10.94 -3.64
N ASN A 130 1.47 12.14 -3.29
CA ASN A 130 1.86 12.52 -1.94
C ASN A 130 0.67 12.94 -1.06
N VAL A 131 -0.29 12.03 -0.89
CA VAL A 131 -1.49 12.24 -0.07
C VAL A 131 -1.72 11.00 0.78
N VAL A 132 -1.62 11.15 2.10
CA VAL A 132 -1.96 10.09 3.05
C VAL A 132 -3.47 9.86 3.04
N GLU A 133 -3.88 8.62 2.82
CA GLU A 133 -5.29 8.21 2.78
C GLU A 133 -5.91 8.24 4.19
N GLY A 134 -7.21 8.57 4.27
CA GLY A 134 -7.92 8.64 5.56
C GLY A 134 -7.91 7.31 6.33
N GLY A 135 -7.97 6.18 5.62
CA GLY A 135 -7.88 4.85 6.22
C GLY A 135 -6.56 4.62 6.97
N GLN A 136 -5.43 5.13 6.46
CA GLN A 136 -4.16 5.04 7.17
C GLN A 136 -4.21 5.82 8.49
N LEU A 137 -4.68 7.07 8.45
CA LEU A 137 -4.81 7.90 9.65
C LEU A 137 -5.77 7.30 10.68
N LEU A 138 -6.83 6.61 10.23
CA LEU A 138 -7.73 5.86 11.10
C LEU A 138 -7.04 4.64 11.72
N GLY A 139 -6.28 3.88 10.92
CA GLY A 139 -5.47 2.76 11.40
C GLY A 139 -4.47 3.19 12.47
N GLU A 140 -3.71 4.26 12.22
CA GLU A 140 -2.78 4.87 13.18
C GLU A 140 -3.49 5.28 14.48
N ALA A 141 -4.69 5.86 14.39
CA ALA A 141 -5.49 6.23 15.57
C ALA A 141 -5.93 5.01 16.39
N ILE A 142 -6.33 3.92 15.73
CA ILE A 142 -6.68 2.65 16.39
C ILE A 142 -5.47 2.04 17.10
N VAL A 143 -4.30 2.04 16.46
CA VAL A 143 -3.06 1.56 17.07
C VAL A 143 -2.68 2.42 18.27
N ALA A 144 -2.69 3.75 18.14
CA ALA A 144 -2.38 4.69 19.23
C ALA A 144 -3.29 4.46 20.44
N ALA A 145 -4.61 4.39 20.21
CA ALA A 145 -5.59 4.16 21.27
C ALA A 145 -5.41 2.79 21.93
N SER A 146 -5.12 1.74 21.15
CA SER A 146 -4.86 0.39 21.65
C SER A 146 -3.60 0.33 22.52
N LYS A 147 -2.55 1.08 22.17
CA LYS A 147 -1.33 1.21 22.99
C LYS A 147 -1.56 2.04 24.27
N ALA A 148 -2.41 3.07 24.22
CA ALA A 148 -2.78 3.88 25.39
C ALA A 148 -3.75 3.17 26.36
N LEU A 149 -4.49 2.17 25.89
CA LEU A 149 -5.46 1.38 26.64
C LEU A 149 -5.07 -0.12 26.64
N PRO A 150 -3.89 -0.48 27.20
CA PRO A 150 -3.42 -1.85 27.17
C PRO A 150 -4.40 -2.79 27.88
N GLY A 151 -4.68 -3.93 27.26
CA GLY A 151 -5.63 -4.93 27.75
C GLY A 151 -7.10 -4.63 27.44
N GLN A 152 -7.40 -3.55 26.73
CA GLN A 152 -8.72 -3.27 26.18
C GLN A 152 -8.72 -3.41 24.66
N ARG A 153 -9.88 -3.75 24.10
CA ARG A 153 -10.09 -3.92 22.67
C ARG A 153 -10.83 -2.71 22.12
N VAL A 154 -10.27 -2.05 21.10
CA VAL A 154 -10.99 -1.02 20.35
C VAL A 154 -12.19 -1.63 19.64
N THR A 155 -13.38 -1.05 19.83
CA THR A 155 -14.66 -1.55 19.30
C THR A 155 -15.28 -0.62 18.27
N SER A 156 -15.02 0.69 18.39
CA SER A 156 -15.46 1.67 17.41
C SER A 156 -14.51 2.87 17.37
N ALA A 157 -14.41 3.49 16.20
CA ALA A 157 -13.71 4.76 16.01
C ALA A 157 -14.54 5.65 15.08
N SER A 158 -14.57 6.96 15.37
CA SER A 158 -15.23 7.97 14.54
C SER A 158 -14.27 9.13 14.33
N MET A 159 -13.88 9.38 13.08
CA MET A 159 -12.84 10.35 12.71
C MET A 159 -13.37 11.40 11.75
N ILE A 160 -12.86 12.63 11.86
CA ILE A 160 -13.01 13.72 10.90
C ILE A 160 -11.65 13.97 10.26
N PHE A 161 -11.59 13.96 8.93
CA PHE A 161 -10.39 14.26 8.14
C PHE A 161 -10.45 15.69 7.63
N ALA A 162 -9.78 16.60 8.34
CA ALA A 162 -9.83 18.03 8.07
C ALA A 162 -8.86 18.47 6.96
N LYS A 163 -7.70 17.80 6.86
CA LYS A 163 -6.67 18.15 5.88
C LYS A 163 -5.79 16.94 5.56
N ALA A 164 -5.41 16.79 4.30
CA ALA A 164 -4.44 15.79 3.87
C ALA A 164 -3.09 15.95 4.60
N ALA A 165 -2.50 14.82 5.00
CA ALA A 165 -1.09 14.73 5.35
C ALA A 165 -0.27 14.30 4.12
N SER A 166 1.04 14.54 4.15
CA SER A 166 2.00 14.05 3.14
C SER A 166 2.75 12.82 3.66
N PHE A 167 3.29 12.02 2.76
CA PHE A 167 4.14 10.87 3.08
C PHE A 167 5.60 11.25 3.39
N ASP A 168 6.02 12.48 3.08
CA ASP A 168 7.40 12.94 3.24
C ASP A 168 7.86 13.05 4.70
N ALA A 169 6.91 13.20 5.63
CA ALA A 169 7.20 13.49 7.03
C ALA A 169 6.31 12.67 7.96
N PRO A 170 6.81 12.32 9.17
CA PRO A 170 6.01 11.65 10.19
C PRO A 170 4.77 12.45 10.58
N VAL A 171 3.77 11.75 11.09
CA VAL A 171 2.61 12.36 11.74
C VAL A 171 2.72 12.23 13.26
N ASP A 172 2.25 13.24 13.98
CA ASP A 172 2.22 13.31 15.44
C ASP A 172 0.80 13.07 15.93
N LEU A 173 0.63 12.07 16.78
CA LEU A 173 -0.65 11.71 17.36
C LEU A 173 -0.65 12.01 18.85
N SER A 174 -1.67 12.73 19.31
CA SER A 174 -1.99 12.84 20.74
C SER A 174 -3.20 12.00 21.08
N VAL A 175 -3.12 11.22 22.15
CA VAL A 175 -4.22 10.42 22.69
C VAL A 175 -4.59 10.96 24.07
N ASP A 176 -5.80 11.49 24.20
CA ASP A 176 -6.37 11.92 25.49
C ASP A 176 -7.40 10.90 25.98
N VAL A 177 -7.10 10.22 27.09
CA VAL A 177 -8.02 9.23 27.67
C VAL A 177 -9.09 9.94 28.49
N LEU A 178 -10.21 10.25 27.84
CA LEU A 178 -11.35 10.96 28.43
C LEU A 178 -11.97 10.21 29.62
N ARG A 179 -12.03 8.87 29.53
CA ARG A 179 -12.53 8.02 30.62
C ARG A 179 -11.85 6.66 30.59
N ARG A 180 -11.31 6.25 31.73
CA ARG A 180 -10.79 4.89 31.95
C ARG A 180 -11.74 4.14 32.88
N GLY A 181 -12.35 3.09 32.36
CA GLY A 181 -13.29 2.25 33.12
C GLY A 181 -12.92 0.77 33.04
N ARG A 182 -13.45 -0.02 33.98
CA ARG A 182 -13.24 -1.47 34.01
C ARG A 182 -13.79 -2.17 32.76
N SER A 183 -14.98 -1.75 32.30
CA SER A 183 -15.67 -2.36 31.16
C SER A 183 -15.49 -1.58 29.87
N PHE A 184 -15.50 -0.25 29.95
CA PHE A 184 -15.38 0.63 28.79
C PHE A 184 -14.46 1.80 29.10
N SER A 185 -13.69 2.19 28.09
CA SER A 185 -12.88 3.39 28.08
C SER A 185 -13.07 4.15 26.77
N SER A 186 -12.90 5.47 26.82
CA SER A 186 -13.00 6.34 25.66
C SER A 186 -11.78 7.24 25.58
N ALA A 187 -11.30 7.50 24.36
CA ALA A 187 -10.19 8.40 24.11
C ALA A 187 -10.49 9.34 22.92
N GLU A 188 -9.98 10.56 22.98
CA GLU A 188 -9.83 11.43 21.80
C GLU A 188 -8.46 11.15 21.18
N VAL A 189 -8.40 11.01 19.86
CA VAL A 189 -7.16 10.94 19.10
C VAL A 189 -7.10 12.14 18.16
N ARG A 190 -5.99 12.86 18.16
CA ARG A 190 -5.74 13.99 17.24
C ARG A 190 -4.45 13.72 16.50
N ILE A 191 -4.48 13.86 15.18
CA ILE A 191 -3.32 13.66 14.32
C ILE A 191 -2.94 14.98 13.68
N SER A 192 -1.69 15.36 13.83
CA SER A 192 -1.11 16.57 13.27
C SER A 192 0.14 16.26 12.47
N GLN A 193 0.45 17.11 11.50
CA GLN A 193 1.70 17.05 10.76
C GLN A 193 2.21 18.47 10.63
N THR A 194 3.48 18.67 11.01
CA THR A 194 4.12 19.99 11.11
C THR A 194 3.28 21.00 11.91
N GLY A 195 2.71 20.57 13.03
CA GLY A 195 1.87 21.40 13.91
C GLY A 195 0.45 21.71 13.40
N VAL A 196 0.08 21.22 12.21
CA VAL A 196 -1.26 21.44 11.63
C VAL A 196 -2.10 20.19 11.79
N LEU A 197 -3.30 20.33 12.36
CA LEU A 197 -4.28 19.25 12.52
C LEU A 197 -4.68 18.68 11.15
N ARG A 198 -4.65 17.35 11.03
CA ARG A 198 -5.01 16.59 9.82
C ARG A 198 -6.30 15.82 10.04
N SER A 199 -6.41 15.18 11.19
CA SER A 199 -7.63 14.49 11.61
C SER A 199 -7.80 14.49 13.12
N ALA A 200 -9.02 14.29 13.57
CA ALA A 200 -9.33 14.07 14.98
C ALA A 200 -10.57 13.18 15.10
N GLY A 201 -10.68 12.45 16.21
CA GLY A 201 -11.81 11.58 16.43
C GLY A 201 -11.87 10.96 17.82
N LEU A 202 -12.93 10.19 18.03
CA LEU A 202 -13.19 9.48 19.28
C LEU A 202 -13.05 7.98 19.05
N VAL A 203 -12.42 7.31 20.01
CA VAL A 203 -12.26 5.86 20.05
C VAL A 203 -12.93 5.31 21.31
N LEU A 204 -13.67 4.21 21.14
CA LEU A 204 -14.26 3.43 22.24
C LEU A 204 -13.55 2.08 22.34
N ALA A 205 -13.18 1.70 23.55
CA ALA A 205 -12.61 0.40 23.85
C ALA A 205 -13.39 -0.31 24.96
N ASP A 206 -13.46 -1.64 24.89
CA ASP A 206 -14.07 -2.49 25.90
C ASP A 206 -13.05 -3.42 26.56
N SER A 207 -13.47 -4.18 27.57
CA SER A 207 -12.60 -5.13 28.28
C SER A 207 -12.27 -6.40 27.49
N GLY A 208 -12.68 -6.52 26.22
CA GLY A 208 -12.52 -7.74 25.43
C GLY A 208 -13.37 -8.91 25.92
N ALA A 209 -14.45 -8.65 26.65
CA ALA A 209 -15.36 -9.72 27.09
C ALA A 209 -15.96 -10.43 25.88
N GLY A 210 -16.11 -11.76 25.98
CA GLY A 210 -16.79 -12.54 24.96
C GLY A 210 -18.27 -12.17 24.85
N ASP A 211 -18.83 -12.33 23.65
CA ASP A 211 -20.23 -12.00 23.41
C ASP A 211 -21.15 -12.97 24.18
N VAL A 212 -22.15 -12.43 24.86
CA VAL A 212 -23.22 -13.21 25.50
C VAL A 212 -24.36 -13.46 24.52
N MET A 213 -24.61 -12.51 23.62
CA MET A 213 -25.62 -12.57 22.57
C MET A 213 -24.95 -12.18 21.26
N ARG A 214 -25.21 -12.93 20.19
CA ARG A 214 -24.70 -12.65 18.84
C ARG A 214 -25.86 -12.64 17.87
N ASP A 215 -25.96 -11.57 17.12
CA ASP A 215 -26.81 -11.43 15.95
C ASP A 215 -26.06 -10.59 14.92
N SER A 216 -26.30 -10.84 13.64
CA SER A 216 -25.64 -10.14 12.55
C SER A 216 -26.50 -10.22 11.29
N VAL A 217 -26.46 -9.16 10.49
CA VAL A 217 -27.03 -9.22 9.14
C VAL A 217 -26.35 -10.36 8.38
N PRO A 218 -27.10 -11.27 7.73
CA PRO A 218 -26.52 -12.35 6.93
C PRO A 218 -25.58 -11.79 5.87
N MET A 219 -24.47 -12.50 5.64
CA MET A 219 -23.57 -12.19 4.52
C MET A 219 -24.37 -12.23 3.20
N PRO A 220 -24.23 -11.24 2.31
CA PRO A 220 -24.92 -11.26 1.03
C PRO A 220 -24.47 -12.47 0.19
N ASP A 221 -25.39 -13.03 -0.59
CA ASP A 221 -25.10 -14.13 -1.50
C ASP A 221 -24.35 -13.59 -2.73
N VAL A 222 -23.03 -13.71 -2.72
CA VAL A 222 -22.14 -13.24 -3.79
C VAL A 222 -21.14 -14.33 -4.18
N PRO A 223 -20.67 -14.34 -5.45
CA PRO A 223 -19.62 -15.25 -5.87
C PRO A 223 -18.38 -15.23 -4.95
N GLY A 224 -17.86 -16.41 -4.67
CA GLY A 224 -16.64 -16.56 -3.88
C GLY A 224 -15.41 -15.92 -4.54
N PRO A 225 -14.31 -15.73 -3.79
CA PRO A 225 -13.16 -14.94 -4.25
C PRO A 225 -12.55 -15.46 -5.55
N LYS A 226 -12.48 -16.78 -5.76
CA LYS A 226 -11.93 -17.38 -6.99
C LYS A 226 -12.69 -16.99 -8.26
N SER A 227 -13.99 -16.71 -8.14
CA SER A 227 -14.85 -16.28 -9.24
C SER A 227 -14.87 -14.76 -9.42
N ALA A 228 -14.39 -13.99 -8.43
CA ALA A 228 -14.30 -12.54 -8.51
C ALA A 228 -13.08 -12.10 -9.35
N VAL A 229 -13.15 -10.88 -9.88
CA VAL A 229 -12.15 -10.31 -10.78
C VAL A 229 -11.02 -9.66 -9.97
N PRO A 230 -9.74 -10.03 -10.18
CA PRO A 230 -8.63 -9.33 -9.55
C PRO A 230 -8.64 -7.84 -9.87
N PHE A 231 -8.55 -7.00 -8.84
CA PHE A 231 -8.54 -5.56 -9.00
C PHE A 231 -7.09 -5.04 -8.99
N PRO A 232 -6.57 -4.54 -10.12
CA PRO A 232 -5.17 -4.13 -10.24
C PRO A 232 -4.88 -2.75 -9.62
N GLY A 233 -5.91 -2.00 -9.23
CA GLY A 233 -5.72 -0.67 -8.64
C GLY A 233 -5.11 -0.74 -7.25
N PHE A 234 -4.44 0.35 -6.84
CA PHE A 234 -3.71 0.45 -5.56
C PHE A 234 -2.64 -0.64 -5.40
N GLY A 235 -1.79 -0.80 -6.42
CA GLY A 235 -0.75 -1.83 -6.49
C GLY A 235 0.06 -1.93 -5.20
N MET A 236 -0.07 -3.06 -4.51
CA MET A 236 0.58 -3.34 -3.24
C MET A 236 0.81 -4.84 -3.13
N THR A 237 2.06 -5.26 -3.05
CA THR A 237 2.42 -6.67 -2.85
C THR A 237 2.05 -7.13 -1.44
N GLY A 238 1.76 -8.42 -1.27
CA GLY A 238 1.26 -8.97 0.00
C GLY A 238 -0.23 -8.70 0.28
N ARG A 239 -0.97 -8.06 -0.64
CA ARG A 239 -2.42 -7.84 -0.55
C ARG A 239 -3.11 -8.26 -1.85
N GLU A 240 -4.27 -8.90 -1.74
CA GLU A 240 -5.16 -9.18 -2.85
C GLU A 240 -6.51 -8.48 -2.65
N ILE A 241 -6.97 -7.77 -3.67
CA ILE A 241 -8.33 -7.25 -3.77
C ILE A 241 -8.98 -7.87 -4.99
N ARG A 242 -10.18 -8.43 -4.83
CA ARG A 242 -10.98 -8.95 -5.93
C ARG A 242 -12.38 -8.37 -5.85
N VAL A 243 -12.85 -7.81 -6.95
CA VAL A 243 -14.17 -7.18 -7.03
C VAL A 243 -15.15 -8.14 -7.67
N VAL A 244 -16.28 -8.36 -7.00
CA VAL A 244 -17.38 -9.19 -7.52
C VAL A 244 -17.91 -8.56 -8.81
N ASP A 245 -18.08 -9.40 -9.84
CA ASP A 245 -18.53 -9.02 -11.19
C ASP A 245 -17.72 -7.91 -11.88
N GLY A 246 -16.52 -7.61 -11.36
CA GLY A 246 -15.72 -6.46 -11.80
C GLY A 246 -16.52 -5.16 -11.76
N ALA A 247 -17.41 -5.00 -10.77
CA ALA A 247 -18.35 -3.88 -10.68
C ALA A 247 -17.69 -2.52 -10.41
N TYR A 248 -16.41 -2.51 -10.01
CA TYR A 248 -15.62 -1.30 -9.88
C TYR A 248 -14.75 -1.11 -11.12
N ASP A 249 -15.15 -0.15 -11.96
CA ASP A 249 -14.62 0.07 -13.30
C ASP A 249 -14.47 1.59 -13.53
N PRO A 250 -13.35 2.07 -14.11
CA PRO A 250 -13.16 3.49 -14.38
C PRO A 250 -14.04 4.04 -15.51
N ASN A 251 -14.76 3.19 -16.25
CA ASN A 251 -15.67 3.62 -17.31
C ASN A 251 -16.84 4.45 -16.73
N PRO A 252 -16.92 5.76 -17.01
CA PRO A 252 -17.97 6.62 -16.46
C PRO A 252 -19.38 6.26 -16.96
N ASP A 253 -19.49 5.56 -18.09
CA ASP A 253 -20.77 5.16 -18.68
C ASP A 253 -21.32 3.85 -18.09
N ARG A 254 -20.50 3.14 -17.29
CA ARG A 254 -20.92 1.91 -16.64
C ARG A 254 -21.75 2.23 -15.39
N VAL A 255 -23.07 2.26 -15.54
CA VAL A 255 -24.01 2.51 -14.44
C VAL A 255 -24.44 1.20 -13.79
N GLY A 256 -24.37 1.14 -12.46
CA GLY A 256 -24.82 0.02 -11.63
C GLY A 256 -25.42 0.52 -10.31
N PRO A 257 -25.93 -0.39 -9.45
CA PRO A 257 -26.32 -0.02 -8.09
C PRO A 257 -25.11 0.58 -7.34
N PRO A 258 -25.32 1.49 -6.37
CA PRO A 258 -24.24 2.05 -5.56
C PRO A 258 -23.74 1.04 -4.51
N ILE A 259 -23.48 -0.19 -4.93
CA ILE A 259 -23.04 -1.33 -4.11
C ILE A 259 -21.89 -2.00 -4.82
N ILE A 260 -20.76 -2.12 -4.12
CA ILE A 260 -19.57 -2.82 -4.60
C ILE A 260 -19.21 -3.85 -3.54
N ASN A 261 -19.20 -5.12 -3.92
CA ASN A 261 -18.73 -6.21 -3.07
C ASN A 261 -17.29 -6.56 -3.46
N ALA A 262 -16.42 -6.64 -2.47
CA ALA A 262 -15.01 -6.96 -2.67
C ALA A 262 -14.54 -7.99 -1.64
N TRP A 263 -13.71 -8.91 -2.11
CA TRP A 263 -12.90 -9.79 -1.28
C TRP A 263 -11.53 -9.14 -1.09
N VAL A 264 -11.10 -9.00 0.16
CA VAL A 264 -9.78 -8.45 0.51
C VAL A 264 -9.08 -9.44 1.42
N ARG A 265 -7.81 -9.72 1.13
CA ARG A 265 -6.96 -10.50 2.02
C ARG A 265 -5.51 -10.04 1.96
N PHE A 266 -4.79 -10.28 3.05
CA PHE A 266 -3.35 -10.12 3.13
C PHE A 266 -2.70 -11.51 3.12
N ARG A 267 -1.49 -11.60 2.57
CA ARG A 267 -0.70 -12.83 2.58
C ARG A 267 -0.38 -13.27 4.00
N ASP A 268 0.02 -12.30 4.82
CA ASP A 268 0.51 -12.50 6.17
C ASP A 268 -0.39 -11.74 7.15
N ALA A 269 -0.69 -12.35 8.28
CA ALA A 269 -1.40 -11.68 9.37
C ALA A 269 -0.36 -11.02 10.30
N PRO A 270 -0.53 -9.74 10.66
CA PRO A 270 0.36 -9.10 11.64
C PRO A 270 0.37 -9.85 12.98
N PRO A 271 1.45 -9.79 13.77
CA PRO A 271 1.53 -10.55 15.01
C PRO A 271 0.64 -9.99 16.13
N THR A 272 0.23 -8.72 16.05
CA THR A 272 -0.52 -8.05 17.11
C THR A 272 -2.00 -7.83 16.73
N PRO A 273 -2.95 -8.16 17.62
CA PRO A 273 -4.38 -8.04 17.33
C PRO A 273 -4.83 -6.62 16.97
N TYR A 274 -4.21 -5.57 17.53
CA TYR A 274 -4.57 -4.20 17.22
C TYR A 274 -4.20 -3.81 15.77
N LEU A 275 -3.19 -4.44 15.17
CA LEU A 275 -2.87 -4.24 13.75
C LEU A 275 -3.90 -4.91 12.84
N HIS A 276 -4.56 -5.98 13.28
CA HIS A 276 -5.66 -6.57 12.52
C HIS A 276 -6.84 -5.60 12.45
N ALA A 277 -7.19 -4.98 13.59
CA ALA A 277 -8.24 -3.97 13.64
C ALA A 277 -7.87 -2.72 12.81
N ALA A 278 -6.61 -2.30 12.84
CA ALA A 278 -6.13 -1.17 12.06
C ALA A 278 -6.11 -1.44 10.54
N LEU A 279 -5.77 -2.65 10.09
CA LEU A 279 -5.81 -3.03 8.68
C LEU A 279 -7.24 -3.19 8.13
N LEU A 280 -8.20 -3.49 8.99
CA LEU A 280 -9.61 -3.61 8.63
C LEU A 280 -10.30 -2.25 8.45
N ALA A 281 -9.80 -1.22 9.14
CA ALA A 281 -10.38 0.11 9.19
C ALA A 281 -10.03 0.96 7.96
#